data_AF-A0A445B985-F1
#
_entry.id   AF-A0A445B985-F1
#
_cell.length_a   1.000
_cell.length_b   1.000
_cell.length_c   1.000
_cell.angle_alpha   90.00
_cell.angle_beta   90.00
_cell.angle_gamma   90.00
#
_symmetry.space_group_name_H-M   'P 1'
#
loop_
_entity.id
_entity.type
_entity.pdbx_description
1 polymer ?
#
loop_
_entity_poly.entity_id
_entity_poly.type
_entity_poly.pdbx_seq_one_letter_code
_entity_poly.pdbx_strand_id
1 'polypeptide(L)'
;MSRIRRRLNFDKFFCVEPRGLSGGLCLLWKSNINIDVYEWCDNYIKASINLNNVMKWQGVFVYGNPVFQKRRKLWRELTVSNRNREEPQAVLGDFNDILSKDEKVGFHPQPKIYLDSFRRFVDDNGLIDIDLKRSRYTWFSNPRNNFVTRKRLDRVLVN
;
A
#
# COMPACT_ATOMS: atom_id res chain seq x y z
N MET A 1 -13.49 -15.94 2.08
CA MET A 1 -13.29 -15.05 0.91
C MET A 1 -14.22 -15.28 -0.28
N SER A 2 -14.52 -16.53 -0.68
CA SER A 2 -15.32 -16.86 -1.88
C SER A 2 -16.68 -16.14 -2.01
N ARG A 3 -17.37 -15.91 -0.89
CA ARG A 3 -18.65 -15.15 -0.86
C ARG A 3 -18.45 -13.67 -1.24
N ILE A 4 -17.41 -13.02 -0.72
CA ILE A 4 -17.11 -11.60 -1.02
C ILE A 4 -16.73 -11.46 -2.48
N ARG A 5 -15.84 -12.32 -2.98
CA ARG A 5 -15.44 -12.34 -4.40
C ARG A 5 -16.65 -12.39 -5.33
N ARG A 6 -17.58 -13.32 -5.09
CA ARG A 6 -18.81 -13.44 -5.91
C ARG A 6 -19.70 -12.20 -5.82
N ARG A 7 -19.88 -11.65 -4.61
CA ARG A 7 -20.70 -10.43 -4.42
C ARG A 7 -20.11 -9.20 -5.11
N LEU A 8 -18.79 -9.06 -5.12
CA LEU A 8 -18.07 -7.97 -5.80
C LEU A 8 -17.84 -8.25 -7.29
N ASN A 9 -18.35 -9.38 -7.80
CA ASN A 9 -18.23 -9.78 -9.19
C ASN A 9 -16.76 -9.86 -9.65
N PHE A 10 -15.86 -10.46 -8.87
CA PHE A 10 -14.49 -10.78 -9.33
C PHE A 10 -14.35 -12.27 -9.65
N ASP A 11 -13.47 -12.62 -10.58
CA ASP A 11 -13.34 -14.00 -11.07
C ASP A 11 -12.28 -14.76 -10.28
N LYS A 12 -11.15 -14.11 -10.02
CA LYS A 12 -9.98 -14.67 -9.36
C LYS A 12 -9.63 -13.87 -8.11
N PHE A 13 -8.91 -14.50 -7.18
CA PHE A 13 -8.42 -13.86 -5.98
C PHE A 13 -7.20 -14.58 -5.42
N PHE A 14 -6.42 -13.84 -4.63
CA PHE A 14 -5.35 -14.35 -3.77
C PHE A 14 -5.45 -13.64 -2.43
N CYS A 15 -5.29 -14.35 -1.31
CA CYS A 15 -5.33 -13.75 0.01
C CYS A 15 -4.20 -14.26 0.90
N VAL A 16 -3.69 -13.35 1.72
CA VAL A 16 -2.89 -13.63 2.90
C VAL A 16 -3.84 -13.62 4.10
N GLU A 17 -3.83 -14.70 4.88
CA GLU A 17 -4.71 -14.85 6.04
C GLU A 17 -4.33 -13.86 7.15
N PRO A 18 -5.31 -13.32 7.90
CA PRO A 18 -5.04 -12.50 9.07
C PRO A 18 -4.45 -13.33 10.21
N ARG A 19 -3.72 -12.69 11.11
CA ARG A 19 -3.31 -13.28 12.40
C ARG A 19 -4.29 -12.83 13.49
N GLY A 20 -5.23 -13.70 13.82
CA GLY A 20 -6.33 -13.36 14.73
C GLY A 20 -7.22 -12.28 14.12
N LEU A 21 -7.35 -11.14 14.82
CA LEU A 21 -8.16 -9.99 14.37
C LEU A 21 -7.37 -8.94 13.56
N SER A 22 -6.09 -9.20 13.26
CA SER A 22 -5.19 -8.20 12.66
C SER A 22 -4.57 -8.68 11.35
N GLY A 23 -4.38 -7.73 10.44
CA GLY A 23 -3.82 -7.98 9.13
C GLY A 23 -4.82 -8.64 8.18
N GLY A 24 -4.28 -9.48 7.29
CA GLY A 24 -5.01 -10.01 6.16
C GLY A 24 -4.95 -9.05 4.98
N LEU A 25 -4.69 -9.59 3.80
CA LEU A 25 -4.64 -8.84 2.55
C LEU A 25 -5.23 -9.69 1.44
N CYS A 26 -6.03 -9.08 0.57
CA CYS A 26 -6.62 -9.81 -0.54
C CYS A 26 -6.49 -9.01 -1.83
N LEU A 27 -6.02 -9.68 -2.88
CA LEU A 27 -6.03 -9.19 -4.25
C LEU A 27 -7.16 -9.91 -4.98
N LEU A 28 -8.04 -9.16 -5.66
CA LEU A 28 -9.13 -9.70 -6.47
C LEU A 28 -9.04 -9.11 -7.88
N TRP A 29 -9.29 -9.92 -8.90
CA TRP A 29 -9.23 -9.47 -10.29
C TRP A 29 -10.18 -10.24 -11.20
N LYS A 30 -10.38 -9.66 -12.38
CA LYS A 30 -11.19 -10.23 -13.46
C LYS A 30 -10.34 -11.16 -14.33
N SER A 31 -10.96 -12.14 -14.96
CA SER A 31 -10.27 -13.14 -15.79
C SER A 31 -9.59 -12.56 -17.03
N ASN A 32 -10.00 -11.37 -17.48
CA ASN A 32 -9.36 -10.64 -18.58
C ASN A 32 -8.05 -9.94 -18.18
N ILE A 33 -7.66 -9.96 -16.91
CA ILE A 33 -6.36 -9.45 -16.45
C ILE A 33 -5.51 -10.66 -16.05
N ASN A 34 -4.31 -10.77 -16.63
CA ASN A 34 -3.36 -11.78 -16.23
C ASN A 34 -2.55 -11.26 -15.04
N ILE A 35 -2.73 -11.89 -13.88
CA ILE A 35 -2.01 -11.57 -12.65
C ILE A 35 -1.36 -12.84 -12.15
N ASP A 36 -0.05 -12.79 -11.97
CA ASP A 36 0.76 -13.88 -11.42
C ASP A 36 1.39 -13.42 -10.09
N VAL A 37 0.93 -13.99 -8.98
CA VAL A 37 1.44 -13.66 -7.64
C VAL A 37 2.69 -14.48 -7.37
N TYR A 38 3.81 -13.82 -7.11
CA TYR A 38 5.12 -14.49 -6.98
C TYR A 38 5.78 -14.34 -5.60
N GLU A 39 5.36 -13.37 -4.78
CA GLU A 39 5.92 -13.15 -3.44
C GLU A 39 4.88 -12.48 -2.54
N TRP A 40 4.77 -12.88 -1.28
CA TRP A 40 3.85 -12.26 -0.33
C TRP A 40 4.32 -12.44 1.12
N CYS A 41 3.80 -11.60 2.00
CA CYS A 41 3.87 -11.76 3.45
C CYS A 41 2.64 -11.11 4.11
N ASP A 42 2.60 -11.04 5.44
CA ASP A 42 1.50 -10.40 6.18
C ASP A 42 1.25 -8.92 5.84
N ASN A 43 2.23 -8.26 5.21
CA ASN A 43 2.21 -6.82 4.95
C ASN A 43 2.27 -6.47 3.45
N TYR A 44 2.42 -7.43 2.54
CA TYR A 44 2.31 -7.15 1.12
C TYR A 44 1.99 -8.38 0.27
N ILE A 45 1.50 -8.14 -0.94
CA ILE A 45 1.44 -9.11 -2.04
C ILE A 45 2.17 -8.49 -3.23
N LYS A 46 3.07 -9.23 -3.88
CA LYS A 46 3.67 -8.86 -5.15
C LYS A 46 3.13 -9.72 -6.27
N ALA A 47 2.82 -9.08 -7.39
CA ALA A 47 2.33 -9.76 -8.56
C ALA A 47 2.86 -9.13 -9.85
N SER A 48 3.14 -9.97 -10.84
CA SER A 48 3.35 -9.55 -12.21
C SER A 48 1.97 -9.37 -12.85
N ILE A 49 1.71 -8.18 -13.38
CA ILE A 49 0.43 -7.82 -13.97
C ILE A 49 0.64 -7.61 -15.46
N ASN A 50 -0.15 -8.32 -16.26
CA ASN A 50 -0.11 -8.23 -17.71
C ASN A 50 -1.52 -7.95 -18.23
N LEU A 51 -1.67 -6.80 -18.89
CA LEU A 51 -2.91 -6.35 -19.52
C LEU A 51 -2.89 -6.73 -21.01
N ASN A 52 -3.56 -7.83 -21.36
CA ASN A 52 -3.76 -8.28 -22.74
C ASN A 52 -2.47 -8.40 -23.59
N ASN A 53 -1.32 -8.74 -22.98
CA ASN A 53 0.01 -8.79 -23.62
C ASN A 53 0.52 -7.45 -24.18
N VAL A 54 -0.09 -6.33 -23.80
CA VAL A 54 0.32 -4.99 -24.27
C VAL A 54 1.26 -4.32 -23.27
N MET A 55 1.01 -4.50 -21.97
CA MET A 55 1.80 -3.87 -20.92
C MET A 55 2.00 -4.84 -19.76
N LYS A 56 3.27 -5.06 -19.41
CA LYS A 56 3.69 -5.83 -18.23
C LYS A 56 4.30 -4.88 -17.20
N TRP A 57 3.86 -5.01 -15.96
CA TRP A 57 4.35 -4.21 -14.84
C TRP A 57 4.23 -4.98 -13.53
N GLN A 58 4.97 -4.55 -12.50
CA GLN A 58 4.96 -5.16 -11.18
C GLN A 58 4.01 -4.41 -10.24
N GLY A 59 3.04 -5.12 -9.65
CA GLY A 59 2.19 -4.60 -8.59
C GLY A 59 2.68 -5.04 -7.22
N VAL A 60 2.97 -4.09 -6.34
CA VAL A 60 3.28 -4.32 -4.92
C VAL A 60 2.13 -3.75 -4.08
N PHE A 61 1.25 -4.62 -3.61
CA PHE A 61 0.09 -4.26 -2.80
C PHE A 61 0.48 -4.28 -1.33
N VAL A 62 0.52 -3.13 -0.68
CA VAL A 62 1.07 -2.94 0.67
C VAL A 62 -0.03 -2.74 1.70
N TYR A 63 0.16 -3.37 2.85
CA TYR A 63 -0.47 -3.03 4.12
C TYR A 63 0.63 -2.73 5.15
N GLY A 64 0.99 -1.46 5.28
CA GLY A 64 2.04 -0.96 6.14
C GLY A 64 1.76 -1.28 7.61
N ASN A 65 2.76 -1.82 8.31
CA ASN A 65 2.56 -2.25 9.69
C ASN A 65 2.18 -1.04 10.58
N PRO A 66 1.18 -1.15 11.47
CA PRO A 66 0.82 -0.05 12.37
C PRO A 66 1.96 0.27 13.36
N VAL A 67 2.80 -0.70 13.69
CA VAL A 67 3.97 -0.52 14.56
C VAL A 67 5.15 0.00 13.74
N PHE A 68 5.60 1.22 14.06
CA PHE A 68 6.63 1.93 13.32
C PHE A 68 7.93 1.14 13.09
N GLN A 69 8.44 0.43 14.10
CA GLN A 69 9.68 -0.35 13.95
C GLN A 69 9.52 -1.50 12.95
N LYS A 70 8.36 -2.16 12.95
CA LYS A 70 8.03 -3.22 11.98
C LYS A 70 7.82 -2.62 10.59
N ARG A 71 7.17 -1.45 10.50
CA ARG A 71 6.98 -0.72 9.23
C ARG A 71 8.30 -0.26 8.62
N ARG A 72 9.23 0.25 9.42
CA ARG A 72 10.59 0.59 8.95
C ARG A 72 11.34 -0.65 8.46
N LYS A 73 11.16 -1.80 9.10
CA LYS A 73 11.73 -3.07 8.61
C LYS A 73 11.13 -3.45 7.25
N LEU A 74 9.81 -3.36 7.11
CA LEU A 74 9.10 -3.59 5.85
C LEU A 74 9.64 -2.69 4.72
N TRP A 75 9.86 -1.41 4.97
CA TRP A 75 10.47 -0.51 3.98
C TRP A 75 11.84 -0.98 3.51
N ARG A 76 12.71 -1.38 4.43
CA ARG A 76 14.03 -1.94 4.07
C ARG A 76 13.91 -3.24 3.28
N GLU A 77 13.02 -4.13 3.69
CA GLU A 77 12.77 -5.40 2.99
C GLU A 77 12.28 -5.14 1.57
N LEU A 78 11.32 -4.23 1.38
CA LEU A 78 10.83 -3.84 0.05
C LEU A 78 11.94 -3.21 -0.81
N THR A 79 12.76 -2.29 -0.26
CA THR A 79 13.88 -1.70 -0.98
C THR A 79 14.92 -2.75 -1.43
N VAL A 80 15.27 -3.71 -0.58
CA VAL A 80 16.24 -4.78 -0.91
C VAL A 80 15.66 -5.77 -1.91
N SER A 81 14.37 -6.07 -1.80
CA SER A 81 13.68 -7.01 -2.67
C SER A 81 13.34 -6.45 -4.05
N ASN A 82 13.51 -5.14 -4.27
CA ASN A 82 13.31 -4.48 -5.55
C ASN A 82 14.50 -4.78 -6.48
N ARG A 83 14.49 -5.99 -7.07
CA ARG A 83 15.61 -6.55 -7.85
C ARG A 83 15.76 -5.94 -9.25
N ASN A 84 14.69 -5.39 -9.81
CA ASN A 84 14.70 -4.84 -11.17
C ASN A 84 14.00 -3.48 -11.21
N ARG A 85 14.76 -2.41 -10.96
CA ARG A 85 14.25 -1.03 -10.92
C ARG A 85 13.83 -0.49 -12.28
N GLU A 86 14.13 -1.20 -13.36
CA GLU A 86 13.82 -0.80 -14.73
C GLU A 86 12.45 -1.30 -15.20
N GLU A 87 11.88 -2.33 -14.54
CA GLU A 87 10.52 -2.76 -14.85
C GLU A 87 9.51 -1.76 -14.26
N PRO A 88 8.49 -1.33 -15.03
CA PRO A 88 7.45 -0.46 -14.50
C PRO A 88 6.79 -1.12 -13.28
N GLN A 89 6.68 -0.39 -12.18
CA GLN A 89 6.17 -0.88 -10.91
C GLN A 89 5.20 0.13 -10.31
N ALA A 90 4.12 -0.38 -9.70
CA ALA A 90 3.30 0.41 -8.79
C ALA A 90 3.30 -0.23 -7.40
N VAL A 91 3.64 0.56 -6.39
CA VAL A 91 3.52 0.23 -4.97
C VAL A 91 2.29 0.96 -4.43
N LEU A 92 1.27 0.21 -4.01
CA LEU A 92 -0.04 0.79 -3.67
C LEU A 92 -0.71 0.12 -2.49
N GLY A 93 -1.54 0.87 -1.79
CA GLY A 93 -2.30 0.39 -0.63
C GLY A 93 -2.17 1.36 0.54
N ASP A 94 -2.42 0.84 1.75
CA ASP A 94 -2.31 1.59 3.00
C ASP A 94 -0.86 1.52 3.49
N PHE A 95 -0.15 2.64 3.46
CA PHE A 95 1.23 2.71 3.94
C PHE A 95 1.33 2.90 5.45
N ASN A 96 0.25 3.26 6.14
CA ASN A 96 0.24 3.66 7.55
C ASN A 96 1.26 4.76 7.90
N ASP A 97 1.67 5.56 6.91
CA ASP A 97 2.59 6.69 7.05
C ASP A 97 2.25 7.84 6.11
N ILE A 98 2.83 9.01 6.37
CA ILE A 98 2.63 10.22 5.56
C ILE A 98 3.96 10.77 5.07
N LEU A 99 3.98 11.38 3.88
CA LEU A 99 5.16 12.00 3.27
C LEU A 99 5.39 13.42 3.74
N SER A 100 4.35 14.16 4.14
CA SER A 100 4.50 15.52 4.65
C SER A 100 3.61 15.79 5.85
N LYS A 101 3.90 16.88 6.58
CA LYS A 101 3.07 17.30 7.71
C LYS A 101 1.66 17.72 7.26
N ASP A 102 1.54 18.28 6.05
CA ASP A 102 0.28 18.79 5.49
C ASP A 102 -0.73 17.67 5.16
N GLU A 103 -0.25 16.43 5.12
CA GLU A 103 -1.06 15.23 4.92
C GLU A 103 -1.70 14.73 6.21
N LYS A 104 -1.53 15.46 7.31
CA LYS A 104 -2.18 15.19 8.59
C LYS A 104 -2.82 16.45 9.16
N VAL A 105 -4.09 16.30 9.55
CA VAL A 105 -4.78 17.27 10.41
C VAL A 105 -5.04 16.59 11.74
N GLY A 106 -4.44 17.10 12.82
CA GLY A 106 -4.51 16.51 14.15
C GLY A 106 -3.77 17.34 15.20
N PHE A 107 -4.13 17.14 16.47
CA PHE A 107 -3.52 17.88 17.58
C PHE A 107 -2.01 17.67 17.70
N HIS A 108 -1.54 16.44 17.47
CA HIS A 108 -0.13 16.11 17.55
C HIS A 108 0.49 16.05 16.16
N PRO A 109 1.62 16.72 15.90
CA PRO A 109 2.34 16.57 14.65
C PRO A 109 2.82 15.12 14.48
N GLN A 110 3.08 14.73 13.23
CA GLN A 110 3.75 13.45 12.97
C GLN A 110 5.23 13.56 13.39
N PRO A 111 5.80 12.58 14.13
CA PRO A 111 7.21 12.62 14.48
C PRO A 111 8.09 12.65 13.22
N LYS A 112 9.12 13.52 13.22
CA LYS A 112 10.00 13.72 12.05
C LYS A 112 10.62 12.41 11.55
N ILE A 113 11.02 11.54 12.48
CA ILE A 113 11.64 10.24 12.14
C ILE A 113 10.70 9.31 11.35
N TYR A 114 9.38 9.47 11.45
CA TYR A 114 8.41 8.69 10.68
C TYR A 114 8.39 9.19 9.22
N LEU A 115 8.30 10.52 9.05
CA LEU A 115 8.37 11.18 7.76
C LEU A 115 9.68 10.84 7.04
N ASP A 116 10.81 11.02 7.72
CA ASP A 116 12.14 10.78 7.15
C ASP A 116 12.32 9.31 6.74
N SER A 117 11.79 8.37 7.54
CA SER A 117 11.86 6.94 7.21
C SER A 117 11.04 6.59 5.98
N PHE A 118 9.87 7.19 5.79
CA PHE A 118 9.02 6.89 4.64
C PHE A 118 9.51 7.61 3.39
N ARG A 119 9.97 8.86 3.50
CA ARG A 119 10.62 9.61 2.40
C ARG A 119 11.83 8.87 1.86
N ARG A 120 12.73 8.41 2.73
CA ARG A 120 13.88 7.59 2.30
C ARG A 120 13.45 6.35 1.53
N PHE A 121 12.39 5.66 1.95
CA PHE A 121 11.87 4.53 1.19
C PHE A 121 11.42 4.93 -0.22
N VAL A 122 10.69 6.04 -0.35
CA VAL A 122 10.26 6.58 -1.64
C VAL A 122 11.47 6.97 -2.50
N ASP A 123 12.40 7.75 -1.93
CA ASP A 123 13.58 8.27 -2.61
C ASP A 123 14.54 7.14 -3.04
N ASP A 124 14.87 6.21 -2.14
CA ASP A 124 15.81 5.10 -2.38
C ASP A 124 15.33 4.15 -3.49
N ASN A 125 14.01 4.11 -3.73
CA ASN A 125 13.37 3.32 -4.78
C ASN A 125 12.99 4.13 -6.03
N GLY A 126 13.31 5.44 -6.07
CA GLY A 126 12.98 6.31 -7.21
C GLY A 126 11.47 6.44 -7.47
N LEU A 127 10.66 6.35 -6.42
CA LEU A 127 9.21 6.33 -6.53
C LEU A 127 8.63 7.76 -6.54
N ILE A 128 7.57 7.95 -7.31
CA ILE A 128 6.80 9.18 -7.45
C ILE A 128 5.38 8.91 -6.94
N ASP A 129 4.87 9.76 -6.06
CA ASP A 129 3.49 9.68 -5.55
C ASP A 129 2.51 10.20 -6.61
N ILE A 130 1.59 9.35 -7.05
CA ILE A 130 0.53 9.74 -7.99
C ILE A 130 -0.53 10.54 -7.23
N ASP A 131 -0.81 11.74 -7.74
CA ASP A 131 -1.81 12.61 -7.15
C ASP A 131 -3.21 12.00 -7.13
N LEU A 132 -3.83 12.06 -5.95
CA LEU A 132 -5.24 11.71 -5.77
C LEU A 132 -6.10 12.85 -6.34
N LYS A 133 -6.88 12.57 -7.39
CA LYS A 133 -7.83 13.54 -7.98
C LYS A 133 -9.00 13.94 -7.05
N ARG A 134 -9.12 13.36 -5.86
CA ARG A 134 -10.29 13.51 -4.97
C ARG A 134 -9.89 13.96 -3.57
N SER A 135 -10.28 13.20 -2.54
CA SER A 135 -10.03 13.55 -1.14
C SER A 135 -8.54 13.50 -0.85
N ARG A 136 -8.03 14.60 -0.26
CA ARG A 136 -6.65 14.68 0.24
C ARG A 136 -6.36 13.66 1.35
N TYR A 137 -7.38 13.25 2.10
CA TYR A 137 -7.25 12.31 3.23
C TYR A 137 -7.97 11.00 2.92
N THR A 138 -7.38 9.90 3.35
CA THR A 138 -7.88 8.53 3.10
C THR A 138 -8.26 7.81 4.39
N TRP A 139 -7.83 8.34 5.54
CA TRP A 139 -8.15 7.82 6.86
C TRP A 139 -8.66 8.91 7.81
N PHE A 140 -9.64 8.55 8.64
CA PHE A 140 -10.29 9.40 9.63
C PHE A 140 -10.37 8.68 10.98
N SER A 141 -9.98 9.35 12.06
CA SER A 141 -10.17 8.80 13.40
C SER A 141 -11.61 8.89 13.85
N ASN A 142 -11.98 8.09 14.85
CA ASN A 142 -13.17 8.40 15.64
C ASN A 142 -13.04 9.79 16.28
N PRO A 143 -14.15 10.54 16.42
CA PRO A 143 -14.13 11.83 17.10
C PRO A 143 -13.61 11.70 18.53
N ARG A 144 -12.73 12.61 18.93
CA ARG A 144 -12.32 12.81 20.32
C ARG A 144 -12.46 14.30 20.64
N ASN A 145 -13.25 14.65 21.65
CA ASN A 145 -13.56 16.03 22.01
C ASN A 145 -14.01 16.87 20.80
N ASN A 146 -14.97 16.36 20.03
CA ASN A 146 -15.49 16.97 18.79
C ASN A 146 -14.45 17.23 17.69
N PHE A 147 -13.27 16.61 17.77
CA PHE A 147 -12.22 16.74 16.76
C PHE A 147 -11.94 15.39 16.10
N VAL A 148 -11.78 15.40 14.78
CA VAL A 148 -11.45 14.22 13.96
C VAL A 148 -10.05 14.40 13.37
N THR A 149 -9.14 13.48 13.71
CA THR A 149 -7.83 13.42 13.05
C THR A 149 -7.98 12.83 11.67
N ARG A 150 -7.32 13.43 10.67
CA ARG A 150 -7.37 13.00 9.27
C ARG A 150 -5.96 12.80 8.73
N LYS A 151 -5.74 11.75 7.95
CA LYS A 151 -4.44 11.42 7.36
C LYS A 151 -4.59 10.90 5.93
N ARG A 152 -3.58 11.14 5.08
CA ARG A 152 -3.40 10.45 3.80
C ARG A 152 -2.51 9.22 4.01
N LEU A 153 -3.10 8.07 4.25
CA LEU A 153 -2.37 6.81 4.50
C LEU A 153 -2.27 5.95 3.23
N ASP A 154 -3.28 6.04 2.36
CA ASP A 154 -3.39 5.25 1.14
C ASP A 154 -2.81 6.02 -0.04
N ARG A 155 -1.99 5.33 -0.85
CA ARG A 155 -1.26 5.93 -1.97
C ARG A 155 -1.05 4.95 -3.11
N VAL A 156 -0.67 5.50 -4.25
CA VAL A 156 -0.08 4.76 -5.37
C VAL A 156 1.23 5.45 -5.69
N LEU A 157 2.33 4.71 -5.57
CA LEU A 157 3.68 5.17 -5.86
C LEU A 157 4.21 4.42 -7.08
N VAL A 158 4.83 5.09 -8.04
CA VAL A 158 5.33 4.47 -9.28
C VAL A 158 6.76 4.89 -9.58
N ASN A 159 7.54 4.06 -10.26
CA ASN A 159 8.84 4.44 -10.85
C ASN A 159 8.71 4.85 -12.32
#